data_AF-A0A8D0YHF8-F1
#
_entry.id   AF-A0A8D0YHF8-F1
#
_cell.length_a   1.000
_cell.length_b   1.000
_cell.length_c   1.000
_cell.angle_alpha   90.00
_cell.angle_beta   90.00
_cell.angle_gamma   90.00
#
_symmetry.space_group_name_H-M   'P 1'
#
loop_
_entity.id
_entity.type
_entity.pdbx_description
1 polymer ?
#
loop_
_entity_poly.entity_id
_entity_poly.type
_entity_poly.pdbx_seq_one_letter_code
_entity_poly.pdbx_strand_id
1 'polypeptide(L)'
;MLQWLLVFPALGLGVWGNSSWDETQAKHRSEGPQDLFGNISQLIDKGRLGFDGVSTVVSRKEWGADTVGCCAPLALPVDYLIMHHVPGLECHNQTRCSQRLRELRAHHVRNGWCDVAYK
;
A
#
# COMPACT_ATOMS: atom_id res chain seq x y z
N MET A 1 32.43 -60.67 -2.17
CA MET A 1 31.23 -61.40 -2.64
C MET A 1 30.02 -60.57 -2.26
N LEU A 2 29.22 -60.18 -3.27
CA LEU A 2 27.88 -59.55 -3.26
C LEU A 2 27.69 -58.24 -2.44
N GLN A 3 27.61 -57.04 -3.03
CA GLN A 3 26.53 -56.43 -3.86
C GLN A 3 25.13 -56.45 -3.24
N TRP A 4 24.65 -55.22 -2.89
CA TRP A 4 23.32 -54.61 -3.12
C TRP A 4 23.29 -53.30 -2.30
N LEU A 5 23.69 -52.15 -2.85
CA LEU A 5 22.86 -51.16 -3.55
C LEU A 5 21.48 -50.93 -2.91
N LEU A 6 21.38 -49.90 -2.07
CA LEU A 6 20.19 -49.05 -2.02
C LEU A 6 20.61 -47.59 -2.14
N VAL A 7 19.90 -46.94 -3.05
CA VAL A 7 20.12 -45.63 -3.64
C VAL A 7 19.82 -44.53 -2.61
N PHE A 8 20.77 -43.62 -2.41
CA PHE A 8 20.52 -42.34 -1.73
C PHE A 8 19.91 -41.36 -2.74
N PRO A 9 18.72 -40.76 -2.51
CA PRO A 9 18.31 -39.60 -3.27
C PRO A 9 19.05 -38.37 -2.71
N ALA A 10 20.16 -38.01 -3.34
CA ALA A 10 20.74 -36.68 -3.21
C ALA A 10 19.90 -35.69 -4.04
N LEU A 11 18.84 -35.16 -3.46
CA LEU A 11 18.28 -33.88 -3.87
C LEU A 11 19.04 -32.82 -3.05
N GLY A 12 19.98 -32.06 -3.58
CA GLY A 12 19.91 -31.34 -4.85
C GLY A 12 19.86 -29.86 -4.49
N LEU A 13 21.06 -29.29 -4.37
CA LEU A 13 21.48 -27.88 -4.49
C LEU A 13 20.39 -26.80 -4.52
N GLY A 14 20.61 -25.77 -3.70
CA GLY A 14 19.90 -24.51 -3.80
C GLY A 14 19.91 -23.97 -5.23
N VAL A 15 18.73 -23.56 -5.69
CA VAL A 15 18.57 -22.74 -6.88
C VAL A 15 17.96 -21.42 -6.41
N TRP A 16 18.86 -20.45 -6.20
CA TRP A 16 18.57 -19.04 -6.42
C TRP A 16 18.03 -18.93 -7.84
N GLY A 17 16.72 -18.82 -7.98
CA GLY A 17 16.09 -18.58 -9.27
C GLY A 17 16.49 -17.19 -9.74
N ASN A 18 17.55 -17.10 -10.54
CA ASN A 18 17.78 -15.97 -11.43
C ASN A 18 16.55 -15.90 -12.34
N SER A 19 15.61 -15.00 -12.08
CA SER A 19 14.72 -14.55 -13.14
C SER A 19 15.61 -13.78 -14.12
N SER A 20 16.14 -14.52 -15.10
CA SER A 20 16.75 -13.99 -16.31
C SER A 20 15.70 -13.13 -16.98
N TRP A 21 15.69 -11.85 -16.65
CA TRP A 21 14.90 -10.87 -17.37
C TRP A 21 15.56 -10.77 -18.74
N ASP A 22 14.93 -11.36 -19.75
CA ASP A 22 15.44 -11.30 -21.11
C ASP A 22 15.35 -9.85 -21.59
N GLU A 23 16.51 -9.20 -21.66
CA GLU A 23 16.73 -7.76 -21.93
C GLU A 23 16.32 -7.33 -23.35
N THR A 24 15.66 -8.21 -24.10
CA THR A 24 15.20 -7.98 -25.47
C THR A 24 13.71 -7.63 -25.57
N GLN A 25 12.94 -7.77 -24.50
CA GLN A 25 11.52 -7.35 -24.45
C GLN A 25 11.29 -5.88 -24.10
N ALA A 26 12.35 -5.14 -23.74
CA ALA A 26 12.25 -3.71 -23.43
C ALA A 26 12.21 -2.80 -24.68
N LYS A 27 12.50 -3.34 -25.88
CA LYS A 27 12.73 -2.53 -27.09
C LYS A 27 11.52 -2.37 -28.02
N HIS A 28 10.33 -2.87 -27.69
CA HIS A 28 9.18 -2.79 -28.60
C HIS A 28 7.86 -2.36 -27.94
N ARG A 29 7.93 -1.53 -26.89
CA ARG A 29 6.75 -0.88 -26.31
C ARG A 29 7.04 0.59 -25.98
N SER A 30 7.37 1.35 -27.02
CA SER A 30 7.54 2.81 -26.94
C SER A 30 6.57 3.55 -27.84
N GLU A 31 5.37 3.01 -28.05
CA GLU A 31 4.25 3.72 -28.67
C GLU A 31 3.05 3.60 -27.74
N GLY A 32 2.85 4.61 -26.89
CA GLY A 32 1.74 4.71 -25.95
C GLY A 32 2.18 4.75 -24.49
N PRO A 33 2.69 5.91 -24.03
CA PRO A 33 1.98 6.56 -22.92
C PRO A 33 1.89 8.09 -23.03
N GLN A 34 2.24 8.70 -24.17
CA GLN A 34 2.11 10.16 -24.32
C GLN A 34 0.65 10.64 -24.25
N ASP A 35 -0.30 9.77 -24.64
CA ASP A 35 -1.74 10.03 -24.59
C ASP A 35 -2.33 9.95 -23.16
N LEU A 36 -1.69 9.22 -22.24
CA LEU A 36 -2.10 9.18 -20.83
C LEU A 36 -1.74 10.46 -20.07
N PHE A 37 -0.74 11.20 -20.55
CA PHE A 37 -0.33 12.49 -19.98
C PHE A 37 -1.01 13.69 -20.66
N GLY A 38 -1.85 13.45 -21.66
CA GLY A 38 -2.43 14.45 -22.55
C GLY A 38 -3.27 15.54 -21.89
N ASN A 39 -3.52 15.48 -20.57
CA ASN A 39 -4.18 16.57 -19.88
C ASN A 39 -4.02 16.65 -18.36
N ILE A 40 -2.79 16.53 -17.86
CA ILE A 40 -2.53 16.80 -16.44
C ILE A 40 -3.03 18.21 -16.05
N SER A 41 -2.85 19.21 -16.93
CA SER A 41 -3.33 20.58 -16.69
C SER A 41 -4.85 20.66 -16.51
N GLN A 42 -5.65 19.97 -17.34
CA GLN A 42 -7.10 19.93 -17.14
C GLN A 42 -7.51 19.16 -15.89
N LEU A 43 -6.75 18.15 -15.46
CA LEU A 43 -7.00 17.45 -14.19
C LEU A 43 -6.70 18.34 -12.98
N ILE A 44 -5.62 19.13 -13.05
CA ILE A 44 -5.26 20.12 -12.02
C ILE A 44 -6.31 21.23 -11.98
N ASP A 45 -6.72 21.77 -13.12
CA ASP A 45 -7.72 22.85 -13.20
C ASP A 45 -9.12 22.37 -12.79
N LYS A 46 -9.49 21.13 -13.16
CA LYS A 46 -10.73 20.49 -12.68
C LYS A 46 -10.66 20.18 -11.18
N GLY A 47 -9.47 19.85 -10.66
CA GLY A 47 -9.21 19.74 -9.23
C GLY A 47 -9.40 21.09 -8.51
N ARG A 48 -8.95 22.20 -9.10
CA ARG A 48 -9.13 23.55 -8.53
C ARG A 48 -10.58 24.05 -8.60
N LEU A 49 -11.32 23.70 -9.66
CA LEU A 49 -12.73 24.07 -9.84
C LEU A 49 -13.72 23.11 -9.13
N GLY A 50 -13.27 21.94 -8.72
CA GLY A 50 -14.06 20.92 -8.00
C GLY A 50 -13.71 20.79 -6.51
N PHE A 51 -12.73 21.55 -6.02
CA PHE A 51 -12.27 21.53 -4.64
C PHE A 51 -12.48 22.89 -3.96
N ASP A 52 -13.58 23.55 -4.27
CA ASP A 52 -14.11 24.65 -3.43
C ASP A 52 -14.74 24.11 -2.13
N GLY A 53 -14.85 22.79 -2.00
CA GLY A 53 -15.20 22.12 -0.76
C GLY A 53 -13.96 21.91 0.09
N VAL A 54 -13.79 22.74 1.13
CA VAL A 54 -12.86 22.45 2.24
C VAL A 54 -13.10 21.03 2.73
N SER A 55 -12.22 20.10 2.34
CA SER A 55 -12.22 18.76 2.89
C SER A 55 -11.75 18.86 4.33
N THR A 56 -12.70 18.74 5.26
CA THR A 56 -12.42 18.85 6.68
C THR A 56 -11.79 17.54 7.15
N VAL A 57 -10.58 17.61 7.70
CA VAL A 57 -9.92 16.45 8.31
C VAL A 57 -10.65 16.10 9.60
N VAL A 58 -11.22 14.90 9.67
CA VAL A 58 -11.80 14.36 10.92
C VAL A 58 -10.66 13.91 11.81
N SER A 59 -10.47 14.62 12.92
CA SER A 59 -9.43 14.34 13.90
C SER A 59 -9.64 12.99 14.60
N ARG A 60 -8.57 12.47 15.21
CA ARG A 60 -8.60 11.25 16.03
C ARG A 60 -9.71 11.25 17.07
N LYS A 61 -9.89 12.39 17.74
CA LYS A 61 -10.91 12.55 18.77
C LYS A 61 -12.32 12.44 18.18
N GLU A 62 -12.53 13.01 17.00
CA GLU A 62 -13.85 13.06 16.35
C GLU A 62 -14.33 11.71 15.82
N TRP A 63 -13.43 10.82 15.39
CA TRP A 63 -13.81 9.44 15.03
C TRP A 63 -13.75 8.45 16.20
N GLY A 64 -13.39 8.90 17.40
CA GLY A 64 -13.38 8.09 18.61
C GLY A 64 -12.18 7.14 18.70
N ALA A 65 -11.01 7.58 18.27
CA ALA A 65 -9.77 6.81 18.42
C ALA A 65 -9.37 6.67 19.89
N ASP A 66 -8.90 5.50 20.30
CA ASP A 66 -8.23 5.38 21.60
C ASP A 66 -6.81 5.99 21.56
N THR A 67 -6.19 6.02 22.73
CA THR A 67 -4.82 6.49 22.95
C THR A 67 -3.82 5.75 22.05
N VAL A 68 -2.83 6.47 21.53
CA VAL A 68 -1.77 5.90 20.70
C VAL A 68 -0.80 5.14 21.61
N GLY A 69 -0.37 3.93 21.21
CA GLY A 69 0.55 3.12 22.00
C GLY A 69 2.01 3.63 21.97
N CYS A 70 2.43 4.24 20.87
CA CYS A 70 3.74 4.86 20.72
C CYS A 70 3.72 5.97 19.65
N CYS A 71 4.59 6.97 19.78
CA CYS A 71 4.68 8.10 18.84
C CYS A 71 6.09 8.20 18.27
N ALA A 72 6.20 8.16 16.94
CA ALA A 72 7.41 8.50 16.20
C ALA A 72 7.09 9.65 15.24
N PRO A 73 7.60 10.88 15.49
CA PRO A 73 7.38 12.01 14.59
C PRO A 73 8.15 11.82 13.27
N LEU A 74 7.56 12.26 12.17
CA LEU A 74 8.24 12.32 10.88
C LEU A 74 9.07 13.61 10.80
N ALA A 75 10.25 13.54 10.17
CA ALA A 75 10.97 14.74 9.77
C ALA A 75 10.15 15.49 8.71
N LEU A 76 10.10 16.81 8.84
CA LEU A 76 9.37 17.68 7.92
C LEU A 76 10.34 18.54 7.11
N PRO A 77 10.07 18.81 5.82
CA PRO A 77 8.91 18.34 5.05
C PRO A 77 9.02 16.83 4.71
N VAL A 78 7.88 16.20 4.37
CA VAL A 78 7.87 14.84 3.82
C VAL A 78 7.94 14.90 2.29
N ASP A 79 8.80 14.08 1.68
CA ASP A 79 9.06 14.12 0.23
C ASP A 79 8.11 13.24 -0.60
N TYR A 80 7.40 12.31 0.04
CA TYR A 80 6.60 11.29 -0.64
C TYR A 80 5.17 11.20 -0.09
N LEU A 81 4.21 11.06 -1.00
CA LEU A 81 2.83 10.70 -0.71
C LEU A 81 2.56 9.29 -1.25
N ILE A 82 2.20 8.36 -0.36
CA ILE A 82 1.90 6.98 -0.73
C ILE A 82 0.40 6.76 -0.61
N MET A 83 -0.25 6.40 -1.71
CA MET A 83 -1.69 6.14 -1.77
C MET A 83 -1.98 4.65 -1.58
N HIS A 84 -2.85 4.33 -0.62
CA HIS A 84 -3.33 2.96 -0.36
C HIS A 84 -4.85 2.89 -0.42
N HIS A 85 -5.36 1.76 -0.90
CA HIS A 85 -6.74 1.37 -0.68
C HIS A 85 -6.79 0.36 0.47
N VAL A 86 -7.89 0.33 1.22
CA VAL A 86 -8.12 -0.66 2.27
C VAL A 86 -9.40 -1.44 1.94
N PRO A 87 -9.29 -2.63 1.33
CA PRO A 87 -10.45 -3.43 0.95
C PRO A 87 -11.37 -3.72 2.15
N GLY A 88 -12.68 -3.61 1.96
CA GLY A 88 -13.68 -4.00 2.96
C GLY A 88 -13.92 -2.97 4.06
N LEU A 89 -13.30 -1.78 3.99
CA LEU A 89 -13.58 -0.64 4.86
C LEU A 89 -14.38 0.47 4.20
N GLU A 90 -15.06 0.18 3.08
CA GLU A 90 -15.90 1.13 2.39
C GLU A 90 -17.01 1.66 3.32
N CYS A 91 -17.19 2.97 3.33
CA CYS A 91 -18.15 3.65 4.18
C CYS A 91 -18.55 4.99 3.54
N HIS A 92 -19.78 5.44 3.81
CA HIS A 92 -20.35 6.63 3.15
C HIS A 92 -20.94 7.64 4.14
N ASN A 93 -20.71 7.46 5.44
CA ASN A 93 -21.09 8.45 6.45
C ASN A 93 -20.15 8.38 7.66
N GLN A 94 -20.04 9.49 8.38
CA GLN A 94 -19.08 9.65 9.48
C GLN A 94 -19.23 8.57 10.55
N THR A 95 -20.45 8.21 10.95
CA THR A 95 -20.69 7.20 11.99
C THR A 95 -20.14 5.84 11.57
N ARG A 96 -20.47 5.37 10.36
CA ARG A 96 -19.97 4.10 9.82
C ARG A 96 -18.46 4.14 9.60
N CYS A 97 -17.93 5.22 9.02
CA CYS A 97 -16.49 5.38 8.80
C CYS A 97 -15.71 5.37 10.13
N SER A 98 -16.21 6.06 11.15
CA SER A 98 -15.59 6.09 12.48
C SER A 98 -15.60 4.72 13.15
N GLN A 99 -16.69 3.95 12.99
CA GLN A 99 -16.73 2.56 13.43
C GLN A 99 -15.69 1.69 12.71
N ARG A 100 -15.63 1.76 11.37
CA ARG A 100 -14.67 1.02 10.55
C ARG A 100 -13.22 1.34 10.90
N LEU A 101 -12.90 2.61 11.16
CA LEU A 101 -11.57 3.02 11.59
C LEU A 101 -11.19 2.47 12.97
N ARG A 102 -12.14 2.41 13.92
CA ARG A 102 -11.92 1.77 15.23
C ARG A 102 -11.68 0.27 15.09
N GLU A 103 -12.43 -0.42 14.23
CA GLU A 103 -12.23 -1.85 13.93
C GLU A 103 -10.84 -2.11 13.31
N LEU A 104 -10.44 -1.29 12.32
CA LEU A 104 -9.12 -1.34 11.71
C LEU A 104 -8.01 -1.08 12.73
N ARG A 105 -8.14 -0.05 13.56
CA ARG A 105 -7.17 0.25 14.60
C ARG A 105 -7.02 -0.93 15.56
N ALA A 106 -8.14 -1.50 16.03
CA ALA A 106 -8.11 -2.65 16.93
C ALA A 106 -7.42 -3.86 16.27
N HIS A 107 -7.61 -4.08 14.96
CA HIS A 107 -6.89 -5.11 14.22
C HIS A 107 -5.38 -4.86 14.17
N HIS A 108 -4.93 -3.65 13.78
CA HIS A 108 -3.51 -3.31 13.76
C HIS A 108 -2.85 -3.42 15.14
N VAL A 109 -3.52 -2.92 16.19
CA VAL A 109 -3.00 -3.00 17.57
C VAL A 109 -2.87 -4.45 18.03
N ARG A 110 -3.84 -5.32 17.72
CA ARG A 110 -3.72 -6.76 18.00
C ARG A 110 -2.54 -7.41 17.27
N ASN A 111 -2.14 -6.88 16.12
CA ASN A 111 -0.97 -7.34 15.37
C ASN A 111 0.35 -6.67 15.81
N GLY A 112 0.35 -5.97 16.95
CA GLY A 112 1.55 -5.36 17.53
C GLY A 112 1.88 -3.95 17.04
N TRP A 113 0.97 -3.30 16.31
CA TRP A 113 1.19 -1.95 15.81
C TRP A 113 0.74 -0.93 16.87
N CYS A 114 1.35 0.25 16.90
CA CYS A 114 0.97 1.28 17.87
C CYS A 114 -0.37 1.95 17.58
N ASP A 115 -0.84 1.87 16.33
CA ASP A 115 -2.01 2.59 15.83
C ASP A 115 -2.42 2.08 14.43
N VAL A 116 -3.32 2.79 13.75
CA VAL A 116 -3.53 2.62 12.31
C VAL A 116 -2.25 2.86 11.50
N ALA A 117 -2.06 2.06 10.45
CA ALA A 117 -0.93 2.11 9.52
C ALA A 117 -0.76 3.44 8.75
N TYR A 118 -1.86 4.17 8.60
CA TYR A 118 -1.99 5.28 7.65
C TYR A 118 -2.00 6.63 8.39
N LYS A 119 -1.53 7.69 7.72
CA LYS A 119 -1.38 9.04 8.26
C LYS A 119 -2.27 10.05 7.56
#